data_AF-A0A661H3M6-F1
#
_entry.id   AF-A0A661H3M6-F1
#
_cell.length_a   1.000
_cell.length_b   1.000
_cell.length_c   1.000
_cell.angle_alpha   90.00
_cell.angle_beta   90.00
_cell.angle_gamma   90.00
#
_symmetry.space_group_name_H-M   'P 1'
#
loop_
_entity.id
_entity.type
_entity.pdbx_description
1 polymer ?
#
loop_
_entity_poly.entity_id
_entity_poly.type
_entity_poly.pdbx_seq_one_letter_code
_entity_poly.pdbx_strand_id
1 'polypeptide(L)' 'MQETSNYPKNLRWTVIGGGNGGQSVSAHLAIMGFHVRLYDISPDTVNAINKQGGIELEGVVQGFGKIDRVTTDLHEA' A
#
# COMPACT_ATOMS: atom_id res chain seq x y z
N MET A 1 1.12 5.47 -21.25
CA MET A 1 1.05 4.84 -19.93
C MET A 1 0.13 3.63 -20.04
N GLN A 2 0.68 2.49 -20.49
CA GLN A 2 -0.06 1.24 -20.68
C GLN A 2 0.95 0.11 -20.50
N GLU A 3 0.97 -0.52 -19.34
CA GLU A 3 1.76 -1.75 -19.13
C GLU A 3 1.26 -2.60 -17.94
N THR A 4 0.04 -2.36 -17.44
CA THR A 4 -0.50 -3.11 -16.28
C THR A 4 -1.38 -4.30 -16.69
N SER A 5 -1.58 -4.55 -17.99
CA SER A 5 -2.52 -5.55 -18.52
C SER A 5 -2.03 -6.99 -18.48
N ASN A 6 -0.77 -7.24 -18.15
CA ASN A 6 -0.19 -8.59 -18.20
C ASN A 6 0.03 -9.26 -16.83
N TYR A 7 -0.28 -8.57 -15.72
CA TYR A 7 -0.15 -9.16 -14.38
C TYR A 7 -1.51 -9.55 -13.82
N PRO A 8 -1.65 -10.77 -13.27
CA PRO A 8 -2.91 -11.22 -12.70
C PRO A 8 -3.22 -10.40 -11.44
N LYS A 9 -4.38 -9.73 -11.43
CA LYS A 9 -4.79 -8.80 -10.35
C LYS A 9 -5.19 -9.47 -9.05
N ASN A 10 -5.22 -10.80 -9.01
CA ASN A 10 -5.41 -11.59 -7.79
C ASN A 10 -4.10 -11.77 -6.99
N LEU A 11 -2.95 -11.31 -7.50
CA LEU A 11 -1.71 -11.27 -6.73
C LEU A 11 -1.86 -10.30 -5.55
N ARG A 12 -1.45 -10.77 -4.37
CA ARG A 12 -1.40 -9.99 -3.15
C ARG A 12 0.04 -9.62 -2.84
N TRP A 13 0.23 -8.36 -2.48
CA TRP A 13 1.52 -7.82 -2.09
C TRP A 13 1.48 -7.45 -0.62
N THR A 14 2.51 -7.84 0.12
CA THR A 14 2.75 -7.31 1.47
C THR A 14 4.03 -6.49 1.41
N VAL A 15 3.92 -5.21 1.77
CA VAL A 15 5.06 -4.31 1.91
C VAL A 15 5.49 -4.30 3.38
N ILE A 16 6.78 -4.47 3.63
CA ILE A 16 7.37 -4.49 4.98
C ILE A 16 8.15 -3.18 5.18
N GLY A 17 7.68 -2.35 6.10
CA GLY A 17 8.15 -0.99 6.33
C GLY A 17 7.23 0.05 5.69
N GLY A 18 6.67 0.93 6.50
CA GLY A 18 5.74 2.01 6.18
C GLY A 18 6.35 3.41 6.28
N GLY A 19 7.67 3.54 6.13
CA GLY A 19 8.28 4.84 5.80
C GLY A 19 7.86 5.32 4.40
N ASN A 20 8.32 6.51 3.98
CA ASN A 20 7.90 7.13 2.72
C ASN A 20 7.99 6.18 1.50
N GLY A 21 9.10 5.47 1.34
CA GLY A 21 9.27 4.53 0.23
C GLY A 21 8.27 3.37 0.26
N GLY A 22 8.02 2.80 1.44
CA GLY A 22 7.04 1.73 1.62
C GLY A 22 5.61 2.20 1.35
N GLN A 23 5.26 3.39 1.82
CA GLN A 23 3.97 4.01 1.55
C GLN A 23 3.79 4.30 0.05
N SER A 24 4.80 4.88 -0.61
CA SER A 24 4.75 5.17 -2.04
C SER A 24 4.57 3.92 -2.90
N VAL A 25 5.30 2.84 -2.60
CA VAL A 25 5.16 1.57 -3.34
C VAL A 25 3.79 0.93 -3.05
N SER A 26 3.34 0.94 -1.80
CA SER A 26 2.03 0.39 -1.42
C SER A 26 0.90 1.10 -2.17
N ALA A 27 0.92 2.43 -2.18
CA ALA A 27 -0.08 3.23 -2.90
C ALA A 27 -0.01 2.99 -4.41
N HIS A 28 1.20 2.94 -4.99
CA HIS A 28 1.38 2.71 -6.41
C HIS A 28 0.79 1.35 -6.86
N LEU A 29 1.11 0.27 -6.13
CA LEU A 29 0.56 -1.06 -6.40
C LEU A 29 -0.97 -1.10 -6.26
N ALA A 30 -1.51 -0.42 -5.25
CA ALA A 30 -2.96 -0.30 -5.07
C ALA A 30 -3.63 0.46 -6.23
N ILE A 31 -3.04 1.57 -6.68
CA ILE A 31 -3.51 2.34 -7.85
C ILE A 31 -3.45 1.51 -9.13
N MET A 32 -2.45 0.63 -9.26
CA MET A 32 -2.37 -0.36 -10.36
C MET A 32 -3.44 -1.46 -10.26
N GLY A 33 -4.23 -1.50 -9.19
CA GLY A 33 -5.34 -2.43 -8.98
C GLY A 33 -4.95 -3.76 -8.33
N PHE A 34 -3.82 -3.82 -7.62
CA PHE A 34 -3.45 -5.00 -6.84
C PHE A 34 -4.00 -4.93 -5.42
N HIS A 35 -4.12 -6.10 -4.79
CA HIS A 35 -4.36 -6.22 -3.35
C HIS A 35 -3.06 -5.96 -2.60
N VAL A 36 -3.08 -5.03 -1.65
CA VAL A 36 -1.88 -4.58 -0.94
C VAL A 36 -2.12 -4.57 0.56
N ARG A 37 -1.18 -5.13 1.32
CA ARG A 37 -1.07 -5.01 2.77
C ARG A 37 0.23 -4.33 3.13
N LEU A 38 0.26 -3.68 4.29
CA LEU A 38 1.42 -2.97 4.80
C LEU A 38 1.69 -3.34 6.25
N TYR A 39 2.93 -3.72 6.52
CA TYR A 39 3.43 -3.90 7.87
C TYR A 39 4.36 -2.74 8.24
N ASP A 40 4.23 -2.20 9.44
CA ASP A 40 5.23 -1.32 10.03
C ASP A 40 5.30 -1.53 11.54
N ILE A 41 6.48 -1.34 12.15
CA ILE A 41 6.66 -1.48 13.60
C ILE A 41 6.07 -0.30 14.39
N SER A 42 5.83 0.84 13.75
CA SER A 42 5.31 2.07 14.34
C SER A 42 3.77 2.03 14.39
N PRO A 43 3.17 1.96 15.59
CA PRO A 43 1.72 2.05 15.73
C PRO A 43 1.18 3.38 15.20
N ASP A 44 1.95 4.46 15.30
CA ASP A 44 1.53 5.79 14.82
C ASP A 44 1.36 5.80 13.30
N THR A 45 2.32 5.22 12.57
CA THR A 45 2.24 5.07 11.11
C THR A 45 1.03 4.20 10.74
N VAL A 46 0.89 3.05 11.39
CA VAL A 46 -0.21 2.10 11.15
C VAL A 46 -1.57 2.77 11.40
N ASN A 47 -1.73 3.46 12.52
CA ASN A 47 -2.96 4.13 12.90
C ASN A 47 -3.30 5.29 11.95
N ALA A 48 -2.31 6.07 11.53
CA ALA A 48 -2.51 7.17 10.59
C ALA A 48 -3.04 6.66 9.24
N ILE A 49 -2.44 5.61 8.69
CA ILE A 49 -2.86 5.04 7.40
C ILE A 49 -4.22 4.35 7.54
N ASN A 50 -4.46 3.60 8.62
CA ASN A 50 -5.78 2.99 8.87
C ASN A 50 -6.89 4.04 8.99
N LYS A 51 -6.62 5.19 9.64
CA LYS A 51 -7.56 6.31 9.72
C LYS A 51 -7.87 6.93 8.35
N GLN A 52 -6.88 6.98 7.46
CA GLN A 52 -7.05 7.43 6.08
C GLN A 52 -7.74 6.39 5.20
N GLY A 53 -7.66 5.10 5.56
CA GLY A 53 -8.18 3.97 4.78
C GLY A 53 -7.32 3.59 3.57
N GLY A 54 -6.13 4.18 3.47
CA GLY A 54 -5.23 4.08 2.33
C GLY A 54 -4.19 5.18 2.36
N ILE A 55 -3.48 5.37 1.25
CA ILE A 55 -2.37 6.31 1.13
C ILE A 55 -2.62 7.21 -0.07
N GLU A 56 -2.59 8.53 0.15
CA GLU A 56 -2.55 9.51 -0.94
C GLU A 56 -1.13 9.54 -1.53
N LEU A 57 -1.01 9.35 -2.84
CA LEU A 57 0.26 9.41 -3.55
C LEU A 57 0.32 10.69 -4.39
N GLU A 58 1.41 11.42 -4.26
CA GLU A 58 1.69 12.62 -5.05
C GLU A 58 3.05 12.49 -5.77
N GLY A 59 3.18 13.15 -6.93
CA GLY A 59 4.40 13.15 -7.74
C GLY A 59 4.17 12.73 -9.20
N VAL A 60 5.05 11.85 -9.72
CA VAL A 60 4.95 11.31 -11.09
C VAL A 60 3.72 10.42 -11.26
N VAL A 61 3.36 9.69 -10.20
CA VAL A 61 2.09 8.98 -10.10
C VAL A 61 1.28 9.67 -9.02
N GLN A 62 -0.02 9.84 -9.27
CA GLN A 62 -0.91 10.56 -8.38
C GLN A 62 -2.19 9.77 -8.14
N GLY A 63 -2.77 9.93 -6.95
CA GLY A 63 -4.08 9.40 -6.58
C GLY A 63 -4.07 8.59 -5.28
N PHE A 64 -5.22 8.02 -4.95
CA PHE A 64 -5.43 7.31 -3.70
C PHE A 64 -5.27 5.79 -3.86
N GLY A 65 -4.29 5.23 -3.14
CA GLY A 65 -4.08 3.79 -3.04
C GLY A 65 -4.78 3.20 -1.82
N LYS A 66 -5.88 2.47 -2.03
CA LYS A 66 -6.56 1.75 -0.95
C LYS A 66 -5.71 0.56 -0.48
N ILE A 67 -5.45 0.48 0.82
CA ILE A 67 -4.68 -0.61 1.42
C ILE A 67 -5.63 -1.55 2.16
N ASP A 68 -5.54 -2.85 1.88
CA ASP A 68 -6.46 -3.86 2.42
C ASP A 68 -6.28 -4.07 3.93
N ARG A 69 -5.03 -3.98 4.40
CA ARG A 69 -4.69 -4.06 5.82
C ARG A 69 -3.36 -3.36 6.12
N VAL A 70 -3.34 -2.61 7.21
CA VAL A 70 -2.12 -2.05 7.79
C VAL A 70 -2.01 -2.49 9.23
N THR A 71 -0.89 -3.10 9.62
CA THR A 71 -0.74 -3.74 10.94
C THR A 71 0.69 -3.68 11.47
N THR A 72 0.83 -3.75 12.80
CA THR A 72 2.11 -3.96 13.49
C THR A 72 2.41 -5.44 13.74
N ASP A 73 1.51 -6.35 13.34
CA ASP A 73 1.71 -7.79 13.44
C ASP A 73 1.96 -8.39 12.06
N LEU A 74 3.17 -8.90 11.85
CA LEU A 74 3.56 -9.50 10.57
C LEU A 74 2.74 -10.76 10.23
N HIS A 75 2.21 -11.48 11.22
CA HIS A 75 1.35 -12.65 10.98
C HIS A 75 -0.01 -12.27 10.40
N GLU A 76 -0.45 -11.04 10.61
CA GLU A 76 -1.71 -10.52 10.10
C GLU A 76 -1.57 -9.78 8.76
N ALA A 77 -0.34 -9.53 8.33
CA ALA A 77 0.00 -8.74 7.14
C ALA A 77 -0.12 -9.51 5.81
#